data_AF-A0A849K616-F1
#
_entry.id   AF-A0A849K616-F1
#
_cell.length_a   1.000
_cell.length_b   1.000
_cell.length_c   1.000
_cell.angle_alpha   90.00
_cell.angle_beta   90.00
_cell.angle_gamma   90.00
#
_symmetry.space_group_name_H-M   'P 1'
#
loop_
_entity.id
_entity.type
_entity.pdbx_description
1 polymer ?
#
loop_
_entity_poly.entity_id
_entity_poly.type
_entity_poly.pdbx_seq_one_letter_code
_entity_poly.pdbx_strand_id
1 'polypeptide(L)'
;MPTARSAQLSTILTDHAEAVRAAWLDASSVELRGRSTRGELEREQSDIYDALVEGLRDGGSELGDAAFDQLRGILADVSGARARLGFTPRETAMAVFALKEGLYSLVDDDVRAHLTPLMRLVDDLGLYTFENYADAREAIITEQAEQLMELSTPVVKLWEGIVAVPLVGTLDSARTQVVMEKLLNTLVETGSEHAIIDITGVPAVDTQVAQHLLKTVVAARLMGAQCTISGIRPQIAQTIVALGIEFGDIRTRASLADALVDALREKKRPTSEVRG
;
A
#
# COMPACT_ATOMS: atom_id res chain seq x y z
N MET A 1 -32.48 -14.03 -20.37
CA MET A 1 -33.72 -13.46 -20.92
C MET A 1 -34.08 -12.29 -20.05
N PRO A 2 -34.21 -11.07 -20.60
CA PRO A 2 -34.54 -9.89 -19.81
C PRO A 2 -35.85 -10.11 -19.06
N THR A 3 -35.89 -9.75 -17.79
CA THR A 3 -37.18 -9.71 -17.09
C THR A 3 -38.02 -8.61 -17.72
N ALA A 4 -39.34 -8.77 -17.78
CA ALA A 4 -40.24 -7.72 -18.30
C ALA A 4 -40.00 -6.36 -17.60
N ARG A 5 -39.53 -6.40 -16.34
CA ARG A 5 -39.16 -5.25 -15.53
C ARG A 5 -37.87 -4.56 -16.00
N SER A 6 -36.79 -5.30 -16.24
CA SER A 6 -35.50 -4.71 -16.64
C SER A 6 -35.58 -4.05 -18.03
N ALA A 7 -36.30 -4.67 -18.96
CA ALA A 7 -36.58 -4.11 -20.28
C ALA A 7 -37.36 -2.79 -20.20
N GLN A 8 -38.35 -2.72 -19.30
CA GLN A 8 -39.13 -1.50 -19.07
C GLN A 8 -38.27 -0.38 -18.45
N LEU A 9 -37.42 -0.71 -17.47
CA LEU A 9 -36.48 0.26 -16.87
C LEU A 9 -35.48 0.80 -17.90
N SER A 10 -34.92 -0.07 -18.73
CA SER A 10 -34.02 0.33 -19.82
C SER A 10 -34.70 1.29 -20.79
N THR A 11 -35.98 1.03 -21.12
CA THR A 11 -36.78 1.89 -22.00
C THR A 11 -37.01 3.27 -21.36
N ILE A 12 -37.46 3.32 -20.11
CA ILE A 12 -37.67 4.58 -19.36
C ILE A 12 -36.38 5.42 -19.33
N LEU A 13 -35.24 4.81 -18.99
CA LEU A 13 -33.96 5.52 -18.98
C LEU A 13 -33.57 6.01 -20.37
N THR A 14 -33.76 5.19 -21.40
CA THR A 14 -33.46 5.58 -22.78
C THR A 14 -34.30 6.78 -23.23
N ASP A 15 -35.61 6.77 -22.95
CA ASP A 15 -36.55 7.82 -23.38
C ASP A 15 -36.31 9.15 -22.66
N HIS A 16 -35.78 9.10 -21.43
CA HIS A 16 -35.54 10.28 -20.60
C HIS A 16 -34.05 10.60 -20.40
N ALA A 17 -33.16 10.05 -21.23
CA ALA A 17 -31.72 10.12 -21.02
C ALA A 17 -31.19 11.56 -20.87
N GLU A 18 -31.62 12.47 -21.74
CA GLU A 18 -31.18 13.88 -21.72
C GLU A 18 -31.51 14.57 -20.38
N ALA A 19 -32.75 14.42 -19.92
CA ALA A 19 -33.22 15.03 -18.67
C ALA A 19 -32.48 14.45 -17.44
N VAL A 20 -32.35 13.12 -17.37
CA VAL A 20 -31.67 12.45 -16.25
C VAL A 20 -30.20 12.83 -16.19
N ARG A 21 -29.50 12.80 -17.34
CA ARG A 21 -28.07 13.13 -17.43
C ARG A 21 -27.80 14.59 -17.08
N ALA A 22 -28.62 15.52 -17.57
CA ALA A 22 -28.47 16.93 -17.25
C ALA A 22 -28.64 17.20 -15.74
N ALA A 23 -29.68 16.65 -15.13
CA ALA A 23 -29.94 16.79 -13.70
C ALA A 23 -28.84 16.11 -12.84
N TRP A 24 -28.35 14.94 -13.25
CA TRP A 24 -27.25 14.26 -12.59
C TRP A 24 -25.95 15.08 -12.65
N LEU A 25 -25.61 15.60 -13.82
CA LEU A 25 -24.41 16.41 -14.02
C LEU A 25 -24.43 17.65 -13.14
N ASP A 26 -25.56 18.36 -13.09
CA ASP A 26 -25.70 19.55 -12.26
C ASP A 26 -25.59 19.22 -10.76
N ALA A 27 -26.26 18.16 -10.28
CA ALA A 27 -26.18 17.73 -8.89
C ALA A 27 -24.75 17.30 -8.48
N SER A 28 -24.08 16.51 -9.32
CA SER A 28 -22.72 16.03 -9.05
C SER A 28 -21.67 17.14 -9.07
N SER A 29 -21.87 18.18 -9.89
CA SER A 29 -20.94 19.32 -9.98
C SER A 29 -20.88 20.12 -8.67
N VAL A 30 -22.00 20.19 -7.94
CA VAL A 30 -22.08 20.83 -6.63
C VAL A 30 -21.31 20.02 -5.59
N GLU A 31 -21.44 18.70 -5.62
CA GLU A 31 -20.77 17.80 -4.68
C GLU A 31 -19.25 17.79 -4.86
N LEU A 32 -18.79 17.83 -6.11
CA LEU A 32 -17.36 17.73 -6.43
C LEU A 32 -16.64 19.08 -6.43
N ARG A 33 -17.32 20.21 -6.14
CA ARG A 33 -16.76 21.56 -5.87
C ARG A 33 -15.52 21.95 -6.70
N GLY A 34 -15.55 21.69 -8.01
CA GLY A 34 -14.46 22.04 -8.94
C GLY A 34 -13.23 21.13 -8.92
N ARG A 35 -13.29 19.97 -8.25
CA ARG A 35 -12.25 18.92 -8.27
C ARG A 35 -12.16 18.21 -9.62
N SER A 36 -13.20 18.31 -10.44
CA SER A 36 -13.28 17.79 -11.80
C SER A 36 -13.90 18.84 -12.71
N THR A 37 -13.45 18.89 -13.95
CA THR A 37 -14.07 19.76 -14.95
C THR A 37 -15.44 19.20 -15.36
N ARG A 38 -16.36 20.08 -15.80
CA ARG A 38 -17.68 19.64 -16.27
C ARG A 38 -17.59 18.61 -17.39
N GLY A 39 -16.66 18.77 -18.34
CA GLY A 39 -16.47 17.83 -19.44
C GLY A 39 -15.87 16.49 -19.03
N GLU A 40 -15.07 16.42 -17.96
CA GLU A 40 -14.62 15.14 -17.39
C GLU A 40 -15.77 14.40 -16.72
N LEU A 41 -16.57 15.12 -15.92
CA LEU A 41 -17.75 14.55 -15.26
C LEU A 41 -18.77 14.04 -16.27
N GLU A 42 -19.04 14.81 -17.31
CA GLU A 42 -19.99 14.44 -18.36
C GLU A 42 -19.57 13.17 -19.10
N ARG A 43 -18.26 13.01 -19.40
CA ARG A 43 -17.75 11.77 -20.01
C ARG A 43 -17.90 10.58 -19.07
N GLU A 44 -17.43 10.71 -17.83
CA GLU A 44 -17.50 9.64 -16.82
C GLU A 44 -18.95 9.19 -16.58
N GLN A 45 -19.86 10.16 -16.40
CA GLN A 45 -21.29 9.88 -16.21
C GLN A 45 -21.92 9.26 -17.45
N SER A 46 -21.44 9.61 -18.65
CA SER A 46 -21.93 9.00 -19.87
C SER A 46 -21.59 7.53 -19.94
N ASP A 47 -20.33 7.18 -19.66
CA ASP A 47 -19.88 5.80 -19.67
C ASP A 47 -20.65 4.96 -18.63
N ILE A 48 -20.85 5.50 -17.41
CA ILE A 48 -21.63 4.84 -16.35
C ILE A 48 -23.10 4.68 -16.77
N TYR A 49 -23.71 5.73 -17.31
CA TYR A 49 -25.13 5.71 -17.69
C TYR A 49 -25.40 4.73 -18.83
N ASP A 50 -24.54 4.73 -19.86
CA ASP A 50 -24.70 3.85 -21.01
C ASP A 50 -24.54 2.38 -20.61
N ALA A 51 -23.54 2.07 -19.78
CA ALA A 51 -23.34 0.73 -19.24
C ALA A 51 -24.51 0.28 -18.33
N LEU A 52 -25.11 1.20 -17.58
CA LEU A 52 -26.31 0.93 -16.77
C LEU A 52 -27.51 0.58 -17.66
N VAL A 53 -27.77 1.39 -18.70
CA VAL A 53 -28.89 1.16 -19.63
C VAL A 53 -28.70 -0.13 -20.42
N GLU A 54 -27.48 -0.45 -20.83
CA GLU A 54 -27.12 -1.69 -21.51
C GLU A 54 -27.32 -2.91 -20.60
N GLY A 55 -26.81 -2.89 -19.37
CA GLY A 55 -27.02 -4.01 -18.44
C GLY A 55 -28.50 -4.26 -18.12
N LEU A 56 -29.32 -3.21 -18.01
CA LEU A 56 -30.78 -3.36 -17.87
C LEU A 56 -31.44 -3.97 -19.12
N ARG A 57 -30.98 -3.58 -20.31
CA ARG A 57 -31.45 -4.11 -21.60
C ARG A 57 -31.17 -5.61 -21.71
N ASP A 58 -30.00 -6.03 -21.23
CA ASP A 58 -29.54 -7.43 -21.26
C ASP A 58 -30.18 -8.30 -20.17
N GLY A 59 -30.95 -7.69 -19.27
CA GLY A 59 -31.75 -8.41 -18.29
C GLY A 59 -31.30 -8.27 -16.84
N GLY A 60 -30.27 -7.45 -16.58
CA GLY A 60 -29.78 -7.17 -15.24
C GLY A 60 -30.87 -6.57 -14.35
N SER A 61 -30.85 -6.98 -13.09
CA SER A 61 -31.78 -6.54 -12.06
C SER A 61 -31.10 -6.19 -10.75
N GLU A 62 -29.99 -6.86 -10.44
CA GLU A 62 -29.15 -6.62 -9.27
C GLU A 62 -27.74 -6.29 -9.74
N LEU A 63 -27.02 -5.43 -9.04
CA LEU A 63 -25.67 -5.03 -9.45
C LEU A 63 -24.71 -6.22 -9.55
N GLY A 64 -24.97 -7.36 -8.92
CA GLY A 64 -24.14 -8.58 -9.04
C GLY A 64 -24.33 -9.36 -10.35
N ASP A 65 -25.35 -9.06 -11.16
CA ASP A 65 -25.65 -9.79 -12.39
C ASP A 65 -24.53 -9.65 -13.43
N ALA A 66 -24.27 -10.71 -14.22
CA ALA A 66 -23.27 -10.66 -15.30
C ALA A 66 -23.55 -9.56 -16.33
N ALA A 67 -24.82 -9.18 -16.51
CA ALA A 67 -25.22 -8.06 -17.37
C ALA A 67 -24.62 -6.71 -16.95
N PHE A 68 -24.15 -6.57 -15.70
CA PHE A 68 -23.50 -5.36 -15.20
C PHE A 68 -21.98 -5.49 -15.03
N ASP A 69 -21.33 -6.50 -15.63
CA ASP A 69 -19.85 -6.65 -15.57
C ASP A 69 -19.12 -5.39 -16.06
N GLN A 70 -19.54 -4.82 -17.19
CA GLN A 70 -18.94 -3.61 -17.73
C GLN A 70 -19.16 -2.40 -16.81
N LEU A 71 -20.36 -2.25 -16.27
CA LEU A 71 -20.68 -1.17 -15.32
C LEU A 71 -19.80 -1.26 -14.06
N ARG A 72 -19.66 -2.47 -13.49
CA ARG A 72 -18.77 -2.73 -12.35
C ARG A 72 -17.31 -2.37 -12.66
N GLY A 73 -16.84 -2.68 -13.87
CA GLY A 73 -15.51 -2.28 -14.34
C GLY A 73 -15.31 -0.76 -14.35
N ILE A 74 -16.24 -0.02 -14.98
CA ILE A 74 -16.19 1.44 -15.04
C ILE A 74 -16.21 2.06 -13.64
N LEU A 75 -17.10 1.60 -12.77
CA LEU A 75 -17.20 2.09 -11.38
C LEU A 75 -15.91 1.82 -10.58
N ALA A 76 -15.30 0.64 -10.75
CA ALA A 76 -14.03 0.31 -10.11
C ALA A 76 -12.88 1.19 -10.60
N ASP A 77 -12.81 1.45 -11.92
CA ASP A 77 -11.78 2.31 -12.50
C ASP A 77 -11.90 3.76 -12.00
N VAL A 78 -13.11 4.30 -11.95
CA VAL A 78 -13.40 5.64 -11.40
C VAL A 78 -13.02 5.72 -9.94
N SER A 79 -13.44 4.76 -9.11
CA SER A 79 -13.10 4.70 -7.69
C SER A 79 -11.59 4.62 -7.45
N GLY A 80 -10.89 3.76 -8.19
CA GLY A 80 -9.45 3.61 -8.09
C GLY A 80 -8.69 4.88 -8.52
N ALA A 81 -9.13 5.54 -9.59
CA ALA A 81 -8.56 6.81 -10.03
C ALA A 81 -8.74 7.91 -8.97
N ARG A 82 -9.94 8.01 -8.38
CA ARG A 82 -10.25 8.98 -7.32
C ARG A 82 -9.46 8.73 -6.04
N ALA A 83 -9.23 7.47 -5.66
CA ALA A 83 -8.38 7.11 -4.52
C ALA A 83 -6.93 7.57 -4.70
N ARG A 84 -6.39 7.47 -5.92
CA ARG A 84 -5.04 7.97 -6.26
C ARG A 84 -4.96 9.50 -6.29
N LEU A 85 -6.02 10.16 -6.78
CA LEU A 85 -6.11 11.63 -6.85
C LEU A 85 -6.51 12.28 -5.51
N GLY A 86 -6.66 11.49 -4.44
CA GLY A 86 -6.92 11.98 -3.08
C GLY A 86 -8.32 12.57 -2.89
N PHE A 87 -9.30 12.10 -3.66
CA PHE A 87 -10.71 12.34 -3.33
C PHE A 87 -11.06 11.59 -2.05
N THR A 88 -12.17 11.96 -1.42
CA THR A 88 -12.74 11.21 -0.30
C THR A 88 -13.65 10.07 -0.80
N PRO A 89 -13.85 9.02 0.01
CA PRO A 89 -14.88 8.01 -0.29
C PRO A 89 -16.27 8.64 -0.46
N ARG A 90 -16.56 9.70 0.34
CA ARG A 90 -17.82 10.44 0.28
C ARG A 90 -18.00 11.14 -1.06
N GLU A 91 -17.02 11.90 -1.53
CA GLU A 91 -17.08 12.57 -2.83
C GLU A 91 -17.28 11.55 -3.96
N THR A 92 -16.60 10.41 -3.88
CA THR A 92 -16.71 9.32 -4.86
C THR A 92 -18.12 8.75 -4.93
N ALA A 93 -18.69 8.36 -3.78
CA ALA A 93 -20.03 7.77 -3.72
C ALA A 93 -21.14 8.80 -4.00
N MET A 94 -21.00 10.04 -3.50
CA MET A 94 -21.98 11.11 -3.73
C MET A 94 -22.09 11.49 -5.21
N ALA A 95 -20.99 11.42 -5.97
CA ALA A 95 -21.04 11.62 -7.41
C ALA A 95 -21.97 10.63 -8.10
N VAL A 96 -22.04 9.37 -7.64
CA VAL A 96 -22.95 8.35 -8.17
C VAL A 96 -24.35 8.48 -7.58
N PHE A 97 -24.49 8.72 -6.27
CA PHE A 97 -25.80 8.93 -5.63
C PHE A 97 -26.55 10.13 -6.20
N ALA A 98 -25.84 11.14 -6.72
CA ALA A 98 -26.45 12.29 -7.39
C ALA A 98 -27.30 11.89 -8.63
N LEU A 99 -27.13 10.68 -9.18
CA LEU A 99 -28.01 10.15 -10.23
C LEU A 99 -29.47 10.12 -9.78
N LYS A 100 -29.72 9.96 -8.47
CA LYS A 100 -31.06 10.01 -7.88
C LYS A 100 -31.79 11.31 -8.17
N GLU A 101 -31.10 12.45 -8.23
CA GLU A 101 -31.73 13.73 -8.61
C GLU A 101 -32.26 13.68 -10.05
N GLY A 102 -31.49 13.07 -10.96
CA GLY A 102 -31.95 12.81 -12.32
C GLY A 102 -33.14 11.86 -12.39
N LEU A 103 -33.17 10.83 -11.55
CA LEU A 103 -34.30 9.89 -11.50
C LEU A 103 -35.57 10.50 -10.90
N TYR A 104 -35.42 11.36 -9.88
CA TYR A 104 -36.54 12.10 -9.30
C TYR A 104 -37.12 13.16 -10.25
N SER A 105 -36.38 13.58 -11.29
CA SER A 105 -36.95 14.42 -12.34
C SER A 105 -38.02 13.70 -13.17
N LEU A 106 -38.11 12.36 -13.09
CA LEU A 106 -39.05 11.52 -13.84
C LEU A 106 -40.35 11.23 -13.10
N VAL A 107 -40.65 11.93 -11.99
CA VAL A 107 -41.76 11.58 -11.08
C VAL A 107 -43.12 12.02 -11.66
N ASP A 108 -43.57 11.32 -12.69
CA ASP A 108 -44.98 11.21 -13.09
C ASP A 108 -45.59 9.93 -12.48
N ASP A 109 -46.91 9.89 -12.32
CA ASP A 109 -47.62 8.78 -11.64
C ASP A 109 -47.39 7.41 -12.32
N ASP A 110 -47.17 7.39 -13.65
CA ASP A 110 -46.94 6.16 -14.43
C ASP A 110 -45.53 5.56 -14.24
N VAL A 111 -44.53 6.38 -13.90
CA VAL A 111 -43.12 5.96 -13.75
C VAL A 111 -42.79 5.61 -12.29
N ARG A 112 -43.58 6.12 -11.33
CA ARG A 112 -43.33 5.99 -9.88
C ARG A 112 -43.16 4.55 -9.40
N ALA A 113 -43.92 3.59 -9.96
CA ALA A 113 -43.82 2.17 -9.59
C ALA A 113 -42.48 1.54 -9.98
N HIS A 114 -41.79 2.13 -10.96
CA HIS A 114 -40.52 1.67 -11.50
C HIS A 114 -39.31 2.39 -10.90
N LEU A 115 -39.52 3.50 -10.18
CA LEU A 115 -38.45 4.24 -9.52
C LEU A 115 -37.82 3.48 -8.36
N THR A 116 -38.60 2.78 -7.53
CA THR A 116 -38.05 2.11 -6.33
C THR A 116 -36.94 1.09 -6.64
N PRO A 117 -37.10 0.15 -7.60
CA PRO A 117 -36.00 -0.74 -7.98
C PRO A 117 -34.77 -0.01 -8.50
N LEU A 118 -34.97 1.05 -9.29
CA LEU A 118 -33.88 1.83 -9.86
C LEU A 118 -33.11 2.60 -8.78
N MET A 119 -33.83 3.17 -7.80
CA MET A 119 -33.24 3.84 -6.65
C MET A 119 -32.38 2.90 -5.81
N ARG A 120 -32.81 1.64 -5.64
CA ARG A 120 -32.01 0.60 -4.97
C ARG A 120 -30.77 0.24 -5.77
N LEU A 121 -30.89 0.10 -7.09
CA LEU A 121 -29.74 -0.16 -7.94
C LEU A 121 -28.71 0.98 -7.84
N VAL A 122 -29.15 2.25 -7.84
CA VAL A 122 -28.27 3.40 -7.61
C VAL A 122 -27.65 3.37 -6.21
N ASP A 123 -28.37 2.91 -5.19
CA ASP A 123 -27.80 2.69 -3.87
C ASP A 123 -26.64 1.68 -3.90
N ASP A 124 -26.84 0.57 -4.60
CA ASP A 124 -25.82 -0.45 -4.79
C ASP A 124 -24.62 0.09 -5.58
N LEU A 125 -24.83 0.93 -6.62
CA LEU A 125 -23.73 1.55 -7.36
C LEU A 125 -22.87 2.43 -6.44
N GLY A 126 -23.52 3.28 -5.63
CA GLY A 126 -22.84 4.16 -4.69
C GLY A 126 -22.05 3.37 -3.64
N LEU A 127 -22.64 2.31 -3.08
CA LEU A 127 -21.95 1.42 -2.14
C LEU A 127 -20.76 0.70 -2.80
N TYR A 128 -20.95 0.16 -4.01
CA TYR A 128 -19.89 -0.51 -4.77
C TYR A 128 -18.69 0.41 -5.05
N THR A 129 -18.96 1.68 -5.39
CA THR A 129 -17.86 2.67 -5.56
C THR A 129 -17.13 2.95 -4.26
N PHE A 130 -17.82 2.96 -3.11
CA PHE A 130 -17.20 3.15 -1.81
C PHE A 130 -16.30 1.97 -1.45
N GLU A 131 -16.78 0.73 -1.63
CA GLU A 131 -16.02 -0.50 -1.36
C GLU A 131 -14.74 -0.54 -2.22
N ASN A 132 -14.87 -0.34 -3.55
CA ASN A 132 -13.72 -0.30 -4.45
C ASN A 132 -12.75 0.84 -4.13
N TYR A 133 -13.25 2.00 -3.68
CA TYR A 133 -12.40 3.08 -3.22
C TYR A 133 -11.58 2.64 -2.00
N ALA A 134 -12.23 1.99 -1.02
CA ALA A 134 -11.57 1.54 0.20
C ALA A 134 -10.49 0.49 -0.11
N ASP A 135 -10.81 -0.49 -0.95
CA ASP A 135 -9.87 -1.52 -1.39
C ASP A 135 -8.67 -0.92 -2.13
N ALA A 136 -8.93 0.00 -3.08
CA ALA A 136 -7.87 0.70 -3.79
C ALA A 136 -6.99 1.53 -2.84
N ARG A 137 -7.60 2.16 -1.83
CA ARG A 137 -6.86 2.96 -0.85
C ARG A 137 -6.01 2.10 0.07
N GLU A 138 -6.51 0.95 0.51
CA GLU A 138 -5.78 -0.01 1.32
C GLU A 138 -4.59 -0.61 0.56
N ALA A 139 -4.77 -0.93 -0.72
CA ALA A 139 -3.68 -1.39 -1.58
C ALA A 139 -2.57 -0.34 -1.71
N ILE A 140 -2.92 0.94 -1.90
CA ILE A 140 -1.96 2.05 -1.95
C ILE A 140 -1.20 2.17 -0.62
N ILE A 141 -1.91 2.08 0.52
CA ILE A 141 -1.27 2.17 1.85
C ILE A 141 -0.30 1.01 2.06
N THR A 142 -0.69 -0.20 1.68
CA THR A 142 0.14 -1.40 1.80
C THR A 142 1.40 -1.28 0.95
N GLU A 143 1.27 -0.92 -0.32
CA GLU A 143 2.41 -0.72 -1.23
C GLU A 143 3.35 0.38 -0.71
N GLN A 144 2.81 1.50 -0.23
CA GLN A 144 3.61 2.58 0.37
C GLN A 144 4.34 2.12 1.63
N ALA A 145 3.71 1.30 2.48
CA ALA A 145 4.33 0.75 3.67
C ALA A 145 5.48 -0.21 3.33
N GLU A 146 5.30 -1.07 2.31
CA GLU A 146 6.35 -1.95 1.79
C GLU A 146 7.53 -1.16 1.23
N GLN A 147 7.27 -0.14 0.41
CA GLN A 147 8.33 0.74 -0.12
C GLN A 147 9.10 1.47 1.00
N LEU A 148 8.40 1.96 2.02
CA LEU A 148 9.04 2.56 3.19
C LEU A 148 9.92 1.54 3.93
N MET A 149 9.45 0.30 4.06
CA MET A 149 10.21 -0.78 4.68
C MET A 149 11.48 -1.10 3.89
N GLU A 150 11.41 -1.18 2.57
CA GLU A 150 12.58 -1.39 1.70
C GLU A 150 13.61 -0.28 1.81
N LEU A 151 13.16 0.98 1.89
CA LEU A 151 14.02 2.17 2.03
C LEU A 151 14.60 2.32 3.45
N SER A 152 14.00 1.68 4.46
CA SER A 152 14.29 1.93 5.88
C SER A 152 15.57 1.27 6.42
N THR A 153 16.33 0.50 5.62
CA THR A 153 17.58 -0.09 6.09
C THR A 153 18.61 -0.24 4.96
N PRO A 154 19.27 0.86 4.55
CA PRO A 154 20.27 0.81 3.51
C PRO A 154 21.54 0.12 4.03
N VAL A 155 22.00 -0.92 3.34
CA VAL A 155 23.38 -1.40 3.52
C VAL A 155 24.29 -0.46 2.75
N VAL A 156 25.21 0.20 3.45
CA VAL A 156 26.07 1.24 2.89
C VAL A 156 27.53 0.78 2.88
N LYS A 157 28.24 1.00 1.77
CA LYS A 157 29.69 0.81 1.70
C LYS A 157 30.36 1.99 2.41
N LEU A 158 30.97 1.75 3.58
CA LEU A 158 31.70 2.79 4.31
C LEU A 158 33.13 2.95 3.80
N TRP A 159 33.74 1.85 3.37
CA TRP A 159 35.09 1.83 2.84
C TRP A 159 35.29 0.63 1.92
N GLU A 160 36.45 0.56 1.24
CA GLU A 160 36.82 -0.64 0.50
C GLU A 160 36.90 -1.85 1.45
N GLY A 161 36.12 -2.89 1.18
CA GLY A 161 36.01 -4.09 2.01
C GLY A 161 35.20 -3.93 3.31
N ILE A 162 34.52 -2.80 3.55
CA ILE A 162 33.76 -2.53 4.77
C ILE A 162 32.35 -2.02 4.43
N VAL A 163 31.33 -2.74 4.88
CA VAL A 163 29.92 -2.33 4.78
C VAL A 163 29.35 -2.05 6.16
N ALA A 164 28.31 -1.21 6.23
CA ALA A 164 27.56 -0.97 7.43
C ALA A 164 26.05 -1.03 7.20
N VAL A 165 25.34 -1.38 8.26
CA VAL A 165 23.89 -1.55 8.29
C VAL A 165 23.35 -0.77 9.50
N PRO A 166 22.94 0.50 9.31
CA PRO A 166 22.31 1.28 10.36
C PRO A 166 20.86 0.84 10.57
N LEU A 167 20.55 0.37 11.77
CA LEU A 167 19.21 -0.01 12.20
C LEU A 167 18.57 1.17 12.96
N VAL A 168 17.45 1.66 12.45
CA VAL A 168 16.75 2.83 13.00
C VAL A 168 15.28 2.51 13.26
N GLY A 169 14.76 2.86 14.43
CA GLY A 169 13.36 2.65 14.80
C GLY A 169 13.12 1.27 15.43
N THR A 170 11.86 0.84 15.44
CA THR A 170 11.49 -0.50 15.95
C THR A 170 11.95 -1.57 14.97
N LEU A 171 12.59 -2.62 15.51
CA LEU A 171 12.93 -3.82 14.77
C LEU A 171 11.82 -4.85 15.02
N ASP A 172 11.21 -5.33 13.95
CA ASP A 172 10.36 -6.51 13.96
C ASP A 172 11.04 -7.65 13.18
N SER A 173 10.47 -8.86 13.28
CA SER A 173 11.06 -10.05 12.64
C SER A 173 11.14 -9.92 11.11
N ALA A 174 10.12 -9.34 10.47
CA ALA A 174 10.08 -9.19 9.01
C ALA A 174 11.15 -8.22 8.52
N ARG A 175 11.33 -7.08 9.19
CA ARG A 175 12.37 -6.11 8.88
C ARG A 175 13.76 -6.69 9.08
N THR A 176 13.98 -7.40 10.17
CA THR A 176 15.31 -7.97 10.45
C THR A 176 15.72 -9.03 9.43
N GLN A 177 14.74 -9.77 8.87
CA GLN A 177 14.97 -10.70 7.77
C GLN A 177 15.41 -9.97 6.48
N VAL A 178 14.68 -8.93 6.06
CA VAL A 178 15.03 -8.11 4.88
C VAL A 178 16.45 -7.52 5.02
N VAL A 179 16.78 -7.06 6.23
CA VAL A 179 18.10 -6.52 6.56
C VAL A 179 19.20 -7.57 6.40
N MET A 180 18.97 -8.77 6.91
CA MET A 180 19.91 -9.87 6.78
C MET A 180 20.16 -10.20 5.30
N GLU A 181 19.10 -10.37 4.51
CA GLU A 181 19.20 -10.67 3.08
C GLU A 181 19.98 -9.59 2.32
N LYS A 182 19.64 -8.31 2.53
CA LYS A 182 20.36 -7.19 1.90
C LYS A 182 21.83 -7.15 2.30
N LEU A 183 22.15 -7.39 3.58
CA LEU A 183 23.53 -7.43 4.05
C LEU A 183 24.31 -8.54 3.35
N LEU A 184 23.78 -9.76 3.34
CA LEU A 184 24.46 -10.92 2.75
C LEU A 184 24.70 -10.73 1.25
N ASN A 185 23.70 -10.22 0.51
CA ASN A 185 23.85 -9.90 -0.91
C ASN A 185 24.94 -8.84 -1.13
N THR A 186 24.92 -7.75 -0.35
CA THR A 186 25.91 -6.67 -0.47
C THR A 186 27.33 -7.15 -0.13
N LEU A 187 27.48 -8.05 0.85
CA LEU A 187 28.78 -8.64 1.19
C LEU A 187 29.38 -9.40 0.01
N VAL A 188 28.57 -10.19 -0.69
CA VAL A 188 28.98 -10.94 -1.88
C VAL A 188 29.29 -10.00 -3.04
N GLU A 189 28.39 -9.06 -3.34
CA GLU A 189 28.54 -8.11 -4.45
C GLU A 189 29.79 -7.23 -4.30
N THR A 190 30.08 -6.79 -3.07
CA THR A 190 31.22 -5.90 -2.81
C THR A 190 32.50 -6.62 -2.40
N GLY A 191 32.44 -7.94 -2.14
CA GLY A 191 33.56 -8.73 -1.64
C GLY A 191 34.07 -8.23 -0.28
N SER A 192 33.17 -7.70 0.56
CA SER A 192 33.54 -7.08 1.83
C SER A 192 33.81 -8.11 2.92
N GLU A 193 34.94 -7.95 3.61
CA GLU A 193 35.37 -8.83 4.71
C GLU A 193 34.89 -8.34 6.08
N HIS A 194 34.36 -7.11 6.16
CA HIS A 194 33.89 -6.50 7.41
C HIS A 194 32.48 -5.95 7.26
N ALA A 195 31.62 -6.28 8.22
CA ALA A 195 30.27 -5.75 8.34
C ALA A 195 30.09 -5.06 9.71
N ILE A 196 29.54 -3.86 9.72
CA ILE A 196 29.19 -3.15 10.95
C ILE A 196 27.67 -3.03 11.06
N ILE A 197 27.08 -3.62 12.10
CA ILE A 197 25.65 -3.52 12.38
C ILE A 197 25.47 -2.45 13.44
N ASP A 198 24.93 -1.29 13.05
CA ASP A 198 24.76 -0.16 13.96
C ASP A 198 23.35 -0.12 14.55
N ILE A 199 23.24 -0.39 15.85
CA ILE A 199 21.95 -0.37 16.56
C ILE A 199 21.72 0.95 17.32
N THR A 200 22.48 2.00 17.01
CA THR A 200 22.37 3.31 17.70
C THR A 200 20.95 3.89 17.65
N GLY A 201 20.21 3.63 16.56
CA GLY A 201 18.85 4.10 16.32
C GLY A 201 17.74 3.16 16.83
N VAL A 202 18.08 2.05 17.48
CA VAL A 202 17.12 1.07 18.02
C VAL A 202 16.78 1.43 19.48
N PRO A 203 15.53 1.72 19.84
CA PRO A 203 15.17 2.20 21.17
C PRO A 203 15.20 1.11 22.25
N ALA A 204 14.88 -0.13 21.88
CA ALA A 204 14.85 -1.28 22.78
C ALA A 204 15.18 -2.56 22.02
N VAL A 205 15.83 -3.50 22.71
CA VAL A 205 16.14 -4.83 22.19
C VAL A 205 15.40 -5.85 23.05
N ASP A 206 14.56 -6.66 22.43
CA ASP A 206 13.93 -7.81 23.06
C ASP A 206 14.61 -9.12 22.65
N THR A 207 14.09 -10.24 23.13
CA THR A 207 14.61 -11.57 22.81
C THR A 207 14.56 -11.89 21.31
N GLN A 208 13.51 -11.46 20.61
CA GLN A 208 13.35 -11.76 19.17
C GLN A 208 14.35 -10.97 18.34
N VAL A 209 14.47 -9.67 18.58
CA VAL A 209 15.41 -8.79 17.88
C VAL A 209 16.84 -9.28 18.09
N ALA A 210 17.23 -9.59 19.32
CA ALA A 210 18.56 -10.09 19.61
C ALA A 210 18.86 -11.43 18.91
N GLN A 211 17.91 -12.36 18.89
CA GLN A 211 18.06 -13.63 18.16
C GLN A 211 18.25 -13.40 16.65
N HIS A 212 17.51 -12.47 16.05
CA HIS A 212 17.69 -12.16 14.64
C HIS A 212 19.05 -11.48 14.38
N LEU A 213 19.52 -10.58 15.24
CA LEU A 213 20.86 -9.99 15.14
C LEU A 213 21.96 -11.07 15.19
N LEU A 214 21.85 -12.03 16.10
CA LEU A 214 22.78 -13.15 16.21
C LEU A 214 22.78 -14.01 14.94
N LYS A 215 21.59 -14.34 14.40
CA LYS A 215 21.47 -15.06 13.12
C LYS A 215 22.15 -14.31 11.98
N THR A 216 21.92 -13.01 11.87
CA THR A 216 22.55 -12.15 10.86
C THR A 216 24.08 -12.17 10.98
N VAL A 217 24.61 -12.05 12.19
CA VAL A 217 26.06 -12.10 12.44
C VAL A 217 26.65 -13.47 12.07
N VAL A 218 25.98 -14.57 12.45
CA VAL A 218 26.42 -15.92 12.10
C VAL A 218 26.39 -16.13 10.58
N ALA A 219 25.32 -15.69 9.91
CA ALA A 219 25.19 -15.82 8.46
C ALA A 219 26.29 -15.04 7.73
N ALA A 220 26.55 -13.78 8.13
CA ALA A 220 27.63 -12.99 7.54
C ALA A 220 29.02 -13.60 7.79
N ARG A 221 29.25 -14.20 8.97
CA ARG A 221 30.48 -14.95 9.27
C ARG A 221 30.65 -16.17 8.36
N LEU A 222 29.57 -16.89 8.05
CA LEU A 222 29.60 -18.00 7.08
C LEU A 222 29.94 -17.53 5.66
N MET A 223 29.60 -16.28 5.33
CA MET A 223 30.00 -15.62 4.07
C MET A 223 31.43 -15.09 4.08
N GLY A 224 32.20 -15.31 5.16
CA GLY A 224 33.58 -14.85 5.30
C GLY A 224 33.72 -13.42 5.81
N ALA A 225 32.63 -12.76 6.23
CA ALA A 225 32.66 -11.41 6.76
C ALA A 225 32.69 -11.38 8.29
N GLN A 226 33.61 -10.61 8.87
CA GLN A 226 33.64 -10.34 10.31
C GLN A 226 32.63 -9.26 10.67
N CYS A 227 31.70 -9.58 11.56
CA CYS A 227 30.71 -8.63 12.06
C CYS A 227 31.15 -7.94 13.35
N THR A 228 30.91 -6.63 13.41
CA THR A 228 30.97 -5.83 14.64
C THR A 228 29.61 -5.17 14.87
N ILE A 229 29.12 -5.20 16.11
CA ILE A 229 27.89 -4.48 16.51
C ILE A 229 28.28 -3.15 17.14
N SER A 230 27.76 -2.04 16.63
CA SER A 230 27.96 -0.71 17.21
C SER A 230 26.69 -0.15 17.83
N GLY A 231 26.82 0.83 18.73
CA GLY A 231 25.66 1.56 19.26
C GLY A 231 24.99 0.91 20.47
N ILE A 232 25.64 -0.04 21.13
CA ILE A 232 25.11 -0.68 22.35
C ILE A 232 25.11 0.33 23.50
N ARG A 233 23.94 0.88 23.81
CA ARG A 233 23.74 1.78 24.96
C ARG A 233 23.69 0.98 26.28
N PRO A 234 23.98 1.60 27.45
CA PRO A 234 23.94 0.90 28.74
C PRO A 234 22.63 0.16 29.02
N GLN A 235 21.49 0.75 28.64
CA GLN A 235 20.17 0.12 28.80
C GLN A 235 20.04 -1.17 27.97
N ILE A 236 20.48 -1.14 26.70
CA ILE A 236 20.45 -2.31 25.81
C ILE A 236 21.36 -3.42 26.35
N ALA A 237 22.55 -3.07 26.83
CA ALA A 237 23.47 -4.03 27.43
C ALA A 237 22.85 -4.72 28.66
N GLN A 238 22.20 -3.96 29.55
CA GLN A 238 21.51 -4.51 30.71
C GLN A 238 20.37 -5.45 30.30
N THR A 239 19.59 -5.08 29.30
CA THR A 239 18.51 -5.91 28.78
C THR A 239 19.05 -7.22 28.18
N ILE A 240 20.10 -7.16 27.37
CA ILE A 240 20.76 -8.36 26.80
C ILE A 240 21.20 -9.33 27.89
N VAL A 241 21.84 -8.81 28.95
CA VAL A 241 22.29 -9.62 30.10
C VAL A 241 21.09 -10.19 30.85
N ALA A 242 20.06 -9.39 31.11
CA ALA A 242 18.86 -9.83 31.82
C ALA A 242 18.08 -10.92 31.06
N LEU A 243 18.08 -10.86 29.72
CA LEU A 243 17.48 -11.87 28.85
C LEU A 243 18.33 -13.14 28.71
N GLY A 244 19.55 -13.16 29.26
CA GLY A 244 20.45 -14.31 29.17
C GLY A 244 20.99 -14.56 27.76
N ILE A 245 21.09 -13.52 26.93
CA ILE A 245 21.55 -13.65 25.54
C ILE A 245 23.07 -13.54 25.50
N GLU A 246 23.73 -14.60 25.04
CA GLU A 246 25.18 -14.65 24.91
C GLU A 246 25.62 -14.17 23.52
N PHE A 247 26.27 -13.01 23.47
CA PHE A 247 26.88 -12.50 22.24
C PHE A 247 28.23 -13.16 21.91
N GLY A 248 28.75 -14.06 22.77
CA GLY A 248 29.96 -14.84 22.54
C GLY A 248 31.14 -13.99 22.03
N ASP A 249 31.75 -14.43 20.92
CA ASP A 249 32.89 -13.75 20.27
C ASP A 249 32.47 -12.61 19.32
N ILE A 250 31.24 -12.11 19.42
CA ILE A 250 30.79 -10.99 18.59
C ILE A 250 31.43 -9.71 19.13
N ARG A 251 32.15 -9.00 18.26
CA ARG A 251 32.80 -7.74 18.63
C ARG A 251 31.76 -6.65 18.77
N THR A 252 31.89 -5.85 19.83
CA THR A 252 30.99 -4.73 20.09
C THR A 252 31.76 -3.43 20.25
N ARG A 253 31.17 -2.32 19.83
CA ARG A 253 31.71 -0.96 19.98
C ARG A 253 30.63 0.03 20.39
N ALA A 254 31.04 1.10 21.06
CA ALA A 254 30.12 2.13 21.54
C ALA A 254 29.52 2.93 20.38
N SER A 255 30.29 3.19 19.32
CA SER A 255 29.86 3.96 18.16
C SER A 255 30.23 3.31 16.83
N LEU A 256 29.53 3.70 15.76
CA LEU A 256 29.85 3.31 14.38
C LEU A 256 31.27 3.75 13.98
N ALA A 257 31.71 4.92 14.46
CA ALA A 257 33.05 5.43 14.21
C ALA A 257 34.14 4.53 14.81
N ASP A 258 33.96 4.08 16.06
CA ASP A 258 34.90 3.17 16.72
C ASP A 258 34.97 1.81 16.00
N ALA A 259 33.83 1.30 15.56
CA ALA A 259 33.75 0.06 14.79
C ALA A 259 34.48 0.18 13.44
N LEU A 260 34.32 1.31 12.75
CA LEU A 260 35.02 1.56 11.48
C LEU A 260 36.53 1.67 11.68
N VAL A 261 36.99 2.39 12.71
CA VAL A 261 38.42 2.51 13.02
C VAL A 261 39.05 1.14 13.25
N ASP A 262 38.37 0.25 13.97
CA ASP A 262 38.91 -1.08 14.26
C ASP A 262 38.89 -2.01 13.05
N ALA A 263 37.82 -1.99 12.24
CA ALA A 263 37.80 -2.71 10.97
C ALA A 263 38.95 -2.27 10.03
N LEU A 264 39.22 -0.96 9.95
CA LEU A 264 40.34 -0.42 9.18
C LEU A 264 41.72 -0.86 9.72
N ARG A 265 41.87 -1.02 11.04
CA ARG A 265 43.12 -1.51 11.65
C ARG A 265 43.37 -2.98 11.36
N GLU A 266 42.31 -3.78 11.38
CA GLU A 266 42.41 -5.22 11.08
C GLU A 266 42.77 -5.48 9.63
N LYS A 267 42.16 -4.73 8.71
CA LYS A 267 42.54 -4.78 7.29
C LYS A 267 44.03 -4.44 7.05
N LYS A 268 44.64 -3.64 7.93
CA LYS A 268 46.06 -3.25 7.84
C LYS A 268 47.01 -4.26 8.50
N ARG A 269 46.56 -5.25 9.26
CA ARG A 269 47.45 -6.30 9.78
C ARG A 269 47.78 -7.27 8.64
N PRO A 270 49.05 -7.38 8.21
CA PRO A 270 49.43 -8.39 7.23
C PRO A 270 49.17 -9.78 7.82
N THR A 271 48.68 -10.69 6.98
CA THR A 271 48.27 -12.07 7.30
C THR A 271 49.43 -12.99 7.74
N SER A 272 50.57 -12.44 8.16
CA SER A 272 51.83 -13.15 8.38
C SER A 272 52.12 -13.57 9.83
N GLU A 273 51.21 -13.36 10.79
CA GLU A 273 51.49 -13.64 12.23
C GLU A 273 50.67 -14.78 12.86
N VAL A 274 50.02 -15.66 12.08
CA VAL A 274 49.26 -16.81 12.66
C VAL A 274 49.89 -18.17 12.31
N ARG A 275 51.19 -18.20 11.96
CA ARG A 275 51.98 -19.44 11.92
C ARG A 275 53.34 -19.20 12.58
N GLY A 276 53.38 -19.42 13.89
CA GLY A 276 54.58 -19.42 14.73
C GLY A 276 54.24 -19.98 16.09
#